data_AF-W5SB37-F1
#
_entry.id   AF-W5SB37-F1
#
_cell.length_a   1.000
_cell.length_b   1.000
_cell.length_c   1.000
_cell.angle_alpha   90.00
_cell.angle_beta   90.00
_cell.angle_gamma   90.00
#
_symmetry.space_group_name_H-M   'P 1'
#
loop_
_entity.id
_entity.type
_entity.pdbx_description
1 polymer ?
#
loop_
_entity_poly.entity_id
_entity_poly.type
_entity_poly.pdbx_seq_one_letter_code
_entity_poly.pdbx_strand_id
1 'polypeptide(L)'
;MAKNNAANAADVANAKDAVIAGGIALRAMAKNGKFPGGEAGGHDDYVAEIKGAAISAVTKALDTLTIAIRKTIDAGLKTVKEAMKINANDTPISPKQSSPKFTTNSQ
;
A
#
# COMPACT_ATOMS: atom_id res chain seq x y z
N MET A 1 -21.69 4.26 -8.15
CA MET A 1 -20.36 4.00 -8.72
C MET A 1 -19.39 3.70 -7.58
N ALA A 2 -18.75 2.53 -7.64
CA ALA A 2 -17.65 2.02 -6.80
C ALA A 2 -17.85 2.01 -5.26
N LYS A 3 -18.52 0.97 -4.76
CA LYS A 3 -18.18 0.39 -3.45
C LYS A 3 -16.83 -0.29 -3.60
N ASN A 4 -15.72 0.38 -3.30
CA ASN A 4 -14.45 -0.33 -3.14
C ASN A 4 -14.65 -1.30 -1.97
N ASN A 5 -14.62 -2.60 -2.26
CA ASN A 5 -14.95 -3.68 -1.35
C ASN A 5 -13.87 -3.83 -0.26
N ALA A 6 -13.71 -2.82 0.59
CA ALA A 6 -12.94 -2.86 1.83
C ALA A 6 -13.48 -3.93 2.81
N ALA A 7 -14.65 -4.51 2.50
CA ALA A 7 -15.20 -5.69 3.14
C ALA A 7 -14.26 -6.91 3.09
N ASN A 8 -13.29 -7.01 2.17
CA ASN A 8 -12.32 -8.12 2.22
C ASN A 8 -11.09 -7.87 3.11
N ALA A 9 -10.97 -6.69 3.73
CA ALA A 9 -10.08 -6.48 4.87
C ALA A 9 -10.83 -6.56 6.21
N ALA A 10 -12.17 -6.58 6.18
CA ALA A 10 -13.03 -6.56 7.36
C ALA A 10 -13.70 -7.90 7.68
N ASP A 11 -13.73 -8.86 6.75
CA ASP A 11 -13.92 -10.26 7.12
C ASP A 11 -12.61 -10.85 7.62
N VAL A 12 -12.28 -10.45 8.85
CA VAL A 12 -11.55 -11.29 9.80
C VAL A 12 -12.39 -12.55 10.00
N ALA A 13 -12.43 -13.47 9.02
CA ALA A 13 -13.22 -14.69 9.14
C ALA A 13 -12.78 -15.51 10.37
N ASN A 14 -11.52 -15.37 10.80
CA ASN A 14 -11.03 -15.43 12.16
C ASN A 14 -9.68 -14.69 12.19
N ALA A 15 -9.27 -14.03 13.29
CA ALA A 15 -7.91 -13.47 13.40
C ALA A 15 -6.85 -14.53 13.09
N LYS A 16 -7.20 -15.80 13.34
CA LYS A 16 -6.44 -17.00 12.99
C LYS A 16 -6.21 -17.14 11.48
N ASP A 17 -7.22 -16.94 10.64
CA ASP A 17 -7.11 -17.11 9.18
C ASP A 17 -6.20 -16.03 8.58
N ALA A 18 -6.27 -14.81 9.09
CA ALA A 18 -5.37 -13.73 8.70
C ALA A 18 -3.91 -14.03 9.11
N VAL A 19 -3.70 -14.57 10.31
CA VAL A 19 -2.37 -15.01 10.77
C VAL A 19 -1.83 -16.16 9.90
N ILE A 20 -2.68 -17.13 9.55
CA ILE A 20 -2.30 -18.24 8.65
C ILE A 20 -1.95 -17.71 7.26
N ALA A 21 -2.78 -16.85 6.67
CA ALA A 21 -2.51 -16.24 5.37
C ALA A 21 -1.22 -15.38 5.40
N GLY A 22 -0.97 -14.66 6.49
CA GLY A 22 0.28 -13.96 6.73
C GLY A 22 1.46 -14.92 6.74
N GLY A 23 1.39 -16.02 7.50
CA GLY A 23 2.41 -17.06 7.54
C GLY A 23 2.68 -17.69 6.17
N ILE A 24 1.63 -17.97 5.39
CA ILE A 24 1.72 -18.46 4.01
C ILE A 24 2.44 -17.44 3.13
N ALA A 25 2.04 -16.16 3.19
CA ALA A 25 2.65 -15.11 2.40
C ALA A 25 4.15 -14.94 2.73
N LEU A 26 4.50 -14.90 4.02
CA LEU A 26 5.91 -14.85 4.44
C LEU A 26 6.69 -16.08 3.95
N ARG A 27 6.12 -17.29 4.09
CA ARG A 27 6.77 -18.52 3.64
C ARG A 27 6.97 -18.52 2.13
N ALA A 28 6.00 -18.05 1.35
CA ALA A 28 6.06 -18.00 -0.10
C ALA A 28 7.08 -16.97 -0.62
N MET A 29 7.23 -15.83 0.07
CA MET A 29 8.17 -14.77 -0.31
C MET A 29 9.60 -14.99 0.20
N ALA A 30 9.77 -15.81 1.25
CA ALA A 30 11.09 -16.08 1.82
C ALA A 30 12.01 -16.78 0.81
N LYS A 31 13.30 -16.44 0.85
CA LYS A 31 14.32 -17.17 0.09
C LYS A 31 14.32 -18.64 0.51
N ASN A 32 14.23 -19.55 -0.46
CA ASN A 32 14.06 -21.00 -0.24
C ASN A 32 12.75 -21.39 0.45
N GLY A 33 11.75 -20.50 0.43
CA GLY A 33 10.38 -20.77 0.85
C GLY A 33 9.74 -21.89 0.04
N LYS A 34 9.45 -23.02 0.69
CA LYS A 34 8.75 -24.17 0.09
C LYS A 34 7.65 -24.65 1.00
N PHE A 35 6.51 -25.03 0.43
CA PHE A 35 5.45 -25.72 1.14
C PHE A 35 5.70 -27.24 1.06
N PRO A 36 5.43 -27.99 2.14
CA PRO A 36 5.49 -29.45 2.08
C PRO A 36 4.48 -29.97 1.05
N GLY A 37 4.86 -30.99 0.28
CA GLY A 37 3.98 -31.71 -0.63
C GLY A 37 3.59 -33.08 -0.05
N GLY A 38 2.50 -33.66 -0.56
CA GLY A 38 2.14 -35.05 -0.28
C GLY A 38 3.18 -36.04 -0.84
N GLU A 39 3.08 -37.31 -0.43
CA GLU A 39 3.98 -38.38 -0.87
C GLU A 39 4.00 -38.55 -2.40
N ALA A 40 5.11 -39.07 -2.94
CA ALA A 40 5.30 -39.25 -4.37
C ALA A 40 4.26 -40.24 -4.93
N GLY A 41 3.43 -39.78 -5.88
CA GLY A 41 2.64 -40.66 -6.73
C GLY A 41 1.11 -40.53 -6.72
N GLY A 42 0.50 -39.45 -6.19
CA GLY A 42 -0.97 -39.41 -6.24
C GLY A 42 -1.68 -38.12 -5.88
N HIS A 43 -1.06 -36.94 -5.98
CA HIS A 43 -1.74 -35.74 -5.52
C HIS A 43 -1.31 -34.42 -6.18
N ASP A 44 -1.59 -34.28 -7.47
CA ASP A 44 -1.41 -33.03 -8.20
C ASP A 44 -2.35 -31.90 -7.70
N ASP A 45 -3.50 -32.26 -7.11
CA ASP A 45 -4.52 -31.31 -6.66
C ASP A 45 -4.03 -30.42 -5.49
N TYR A 46 -3.44 -30.99 -4.43
CA TYR A 46 -2.72 -30.29 -3.35
C TYR A 46 -1.73 -29.26 -3.89
N VAL A 47 -0.97 -29.59 -4.94
CA VAL A 47 0.04 -28.66 -5.48
C VAL A 47 -0.64 -27.43 -6.09
N ALA A 48 -1.75 -27.62 -6.79
CA ALA A 48 -2.54 -26.52 -7.36
C ALA A 48 -3.16 -25.66 -6.26
N GLU A 49 -3.75 -26.27 -5.23
CA GLU A 49 -4.37 -25.56 -4.11
C GLU A 49 -3.36 -24.74 -3.30
N ILE A 50 -2.22 -25.34 -2.94
CA ILE A 50 -1.14 -24.66 -2.21
C ILE A 50 -0.61 -23.48 -3.02
N LYS A 51 -0.42 -23.65 -4.33
CA LYS A 51 0.00 -22.55 -5.22
C LYS A 51 -1.06 -21.45 -5.26
N GLY A 52 -2.33 -21.80 -5.41
CA GLY A 52 -3.44 -20.85 -5.42
C GLY A 52 -3.54 -20.03 -4.12
N ALA A 53 -3.44 -20.71 -2.97
CA ALA A 53 -3.44 -20.09 -1.65
C ALA A 53 -2.22 -19.18 -1.45
N ALA A 54 -1.02 -19.65 -1.83
CA ALA A 54 0.21 -18.87 -1.72
C ALA A 54 0.18 -17.61 -2.59
N ILE A 55 -0.20 -17.73 -3.86
CA ILE A 55 -0.32 -16.59 -4.77
C ILE A 55 -1.35 -15.60 -4.23
N SER A 56 -2.53 -16.07 -3.84
CA SER A 56 -3.60 -15.22 -3.32
C SER A 56 -3.19 -14.48 -2.04
N ALA A 57 -2.49 -15.16 -1.12
CA ALA A 57 -2.02 -14.56 0.12
C ALA A 57 -0.96 -13.48 -0.15
N VAL A 58 0.00 -13.75 -1.05
CA VAL A 58 1.03 -12.78 -1.44
C VAL A 58 0.42 -11.56 -2.12
N THR A 59 -0.48 -11.76 -3.09
CA THR A 59 -1.17 -10.66 -3.78
C THR A 59 -1.92 -9.76 -2.80
N LYS A 60 -2.72 -10.34 -1.90
CA LYS A 60 -3.46 -9.56 -0.90
C LYS A 60 -2.55 -8.78 0.06
N ALA A 61 -1.42 -9.37 0.46
CA ALA A 61 -0.45 -8.70 1.31
C ALA A 61 0.18 -7.49 0.60
N LEU A 62 0.61 -7.65 -0.67
CA LEU A 62 1.18 -6.58 -1.47
C LEU A 62 0.17 -5.48 -1.82
N ASP A 63 -1.07 -5.84 -2.12
CA ASP A 63 -2.16 -4.87 -2.38
C ASP A 63 -2.43 -4.02 -1.14
N THR A 64 -2.50 -4.64 0.03
CA THR A 64 -2.70 -3.95 1.31
C THR A 64 -1.54 -3.01 1.62
N LEU A 65 -0.29 -3.46 1.43
CA LEU A 65 0.90 -2.63 1.58
C LEU A 65 0.86 -1.42 0.64
N THR A 66 0.48 -1.62 -0.61
CA THR A 66 0.37 -0.56 -1.61
C THR A 66 -0.70 0.48 -1.22
N ILE A 67 -1.84 0.04 -0.68
CA ILE A 67 -2.87 0.95 -0.17
C ILE A 67 -2.36 1.72 1.05
N ALA A 68 -1.66 1.06 1.98
CA ALA A 68 -1.12 1.70 3.18
C ALA A 68 -0.08 2.79 2.83
N ILE A 69 0.81 2.51 1.88
CA ILE A 69 1.79 3.48 1.39
C ILE A 69 1.07 4.69 0.76
N ARG A 70 0.08 4.46 -0.12
CA ARG A 70 -0.68 5.56 -0.73
C ARG A 70 -1.38 6.44 0.29
N LYS A 71 -2.06 5.83 1.28
CA LYS A 71 -2.72 6.57 2.36
C LYS A 71 -1.73 7.42 3.17
N THR A 72 -0.53 6.89 3.41
CA THR A 72 0.52 7.62 4.14
C THR A 72 1.05 8.80 3.32
N ILE A 73 1.25 8.61 2.01
CA ILE A 73 1.64 9.68 1.08
C ILE A 73 0.54 10.75 1.01
N ASP A 74 -0.72 10.35 0.86
CA ASP A 74 -1.86 11.28 0.79
C ASP A 74 -1.96 12.13 2.08
N ALA A 75 -1.79 11.49 3.24
CA ALA A 75 -1.75 12.19 4.52
C ALA A 75 -0.58 13.18 4.60
N GLY A 76 0.63 12.76 4.23
CA GLY A 76 1.81 13.62 4.19
C GLY A 76 1.62 14.82 3.25
N LEU A 77 1.14 14.58 2.03
CA LEU A 77 0.89 15.65 1.06
C LEU A 77 -0.20 16.62 1.52
N LYS A 78 -1.23 16.14 2.24
CA LYS A 78 -2.23 17.00 2.86
C LYS A 78 -1.60 17.95 3.89
N THR A 79 -0.70 17.47 4.73
CA THR A 79 0.00 18.33 5.71
C THR A 79 0.85 19.42 5.01
N VAL A 80 1.51 19.08 3.91
CA VAL A 80 2.29 20.04 3.11
C VAL A 80 1.37 21.11 2.51
N LYS A 81 0.22 20.71 1.96
CA LYS A 81 -0.78 21.62 1.41
C LYS A 81 -1.26 22.64 2.46
N GLU A 82 -1.55 22.17 3.67
CA GLU A 82 -2.00 23.01 4.79
C GLU A 82 -0.90 23.98 5.25
N ALA A 83 0.34 23.50 5.40
CA ALA A 83 1.49 24.32 5.81
C ALA A 83 1.83 25.42 4.80
N MET A 84 1.76 25.11 3.50
CA MET A 84 2.02 26.06 2.42
C MET A 84 0.82 26.96 2.11
N LYS A 85 -0.31 26.78 2.80
CA LYS A 85 -1.61 27.47 2.52
C LYS A 85 -2.00 27.41 1.04
N ILE A 86 -1.70 26.30 0.37
CA ILE A 86 -1.99 26.15 -1.06
C ILE A 86 -3.50 25.99 -1.23
N ASN A 87 -4.16 27.06 -1.69
CA ASN A 87 -5.56 27.06 -2.07
C ASN A 87 -5.69 27.00 -3.60
N ALA A 88 -6.63 26.20 -4.11
CA ALA A 88 -6.87 26.10 -5.56
C ALA A 88 -7.37 27.43 -6.18
N ASN A 89 -7.86 28.34 -5.34
CA ASN A 89 -8.36 29.65 -5.73
C ASN A 89 -7.33 30.77 -5.49
N ASP A 90 -6.16 30.48 -4.90
CA ASP A 90 -5.13 31.48 -4.67
C ASP A 90 -4.28 31.73 -5.92
N THR A 91 -3.72 32.93 -6.02
CA THR A 91 -2.81 33.29 -7.12
C THR A 91 -1.58 32.38 -7.08
N PRO A 92 -1.22 31.69 -8.18
CA PRO A 92 -0.07 30.80 -8.21
C PRO A 92 1.20 31.55 -7.80
N ILE A 93 1.89 31.07 -6.76
CA ILE A 93 3.22 31.57 -6.39
C ILE A 93 4.20 31.12 -7.47
N SER A 94 4.40 31.98 -8.47
CA SER A 94 5.45 31.76 -9.47
C SER A 94 6.81 32.20 -8.91
N PRO A 95 7.91 31.45 -9.15
CA PRO A 95 9.25 31.80 -8.65
C PRO A 95 9.71 33.24 -8.98
N LYS A 96 9.13 33.88 -10.00
CA LYS A 96 9.41 35.28 -10.38
C LYS A 96 8.94 36.33 -9.36
N GLN A 97 8.13 35.98 -8.36
CA GLN A 97 7.60 36.97 -7.38
C GLN A 97 8.47 37.13 -6.12
N SER A 98 9.54 36.34 -5.95
CA SER A 98 10.44 36.43 -4.78
C SER A 98 11.66 37.33 -5.01
N SER A 99 11.53 38.40 -5.81
CA SER A 99 12.57 39.42 -5.90
C SER A 99 12.51 40.31 -4.64
N PRO A 100 13.54 40.34 -3.78
CA PRO A 100 13.57 41.31 -2.69
C PRO A 100 13.56 42.72 -3.29
N LYS A 101 12.54 43.51 -2.94
CA LYS A 101 12.46 44.92 -3.32
C LYS A 101 13.52 45.68 -2.53
N PHE A 102 14.67 45.94 -3.16
CA PHE A 102 15.68 46.82 -2.61
C PHE A 102 15.11 48.24 -2.57
N THR A 103 14.78 48.73 -1.38
CA THR A 103 14.43 50.14 -1.15
C THR A 103 15.75 50.91 -1.04
N THR A 104 16.11 51.67 -2.09
CA THR A 104 17.12 52.71 -1.97
C THR A 104 16.55 53.85 -1.15
N ASN A 105 16.93 53.93 0.12
CA ASN A 105 16.77 55.17 0.89
C ASN A 105 17.93 56.10 0.51
N SER A 106 17.62 57.12 -0.28
CA SER A 106 18.49 58.28 -0.51
C SER A 106 18.17 59.33 0.55
N GLN A 107 19.13 59.60 1.44
CA GLN A 107 19.25 60.83 2.22
C GLN A 107 20.65 61.39 1.95
#